data_AF-A0A957MHD9-F1
#
_entry.id   AF-A0A957MHD9-F1
#
_cell.length_a   1.000
_cell.length_b   1.000
_cell.length_c   1.000
_cell.angle_alpha   90.00
_cell.angle_beta   90.00
_cell.angle_gamma   90.00
#
_symmetry.space_group_name_H-M   'P 1'
#
loop_
_entity.id
_entity.type
_entity.pdbx_description
1 polymer ?
#
loop_
_entity_poly.entity_id
_entity_poly.type
_entity_poly.pdbx_seq_one_letter_code
_entity_poly.pdbx_strand_id
1 'polypeptide(L)'
;MTPSANGTGVFTQGSRVRRKNYARTPAVLDLPRLTEVQLRSFEWFKTEGLRELLTEITPIVSFNKTLELHFGGSKLFTLGNSFIGELDSGKLSPALVEEFKKQGTALTSQARVRVEITGAQWWIVDVGGQYWIEVDAESRALNVYCDFYFGQPKYP
;
A
#
# COMPACT_ATOMS: atom_id res chain seq x y z
N MET A 1 -54.51 -12.33 -74.53
CA MET A 1 -53.20 -11.68 -74.31
C MET A 1 -53.43 -10.34 -73.64
N THR A 2 -53.25 -10.30 -72.32
CA THR A 2 -53.00 -9.08 -71.53
C THR A 2 -51.96 -9.45 -70.47
N PRO A 3 -50.90 -8.64 -70.35
CA PRO A 3 -50.41 -8.29 -69.02
C PRO A 3 -50.20 -6.77 -68.94
N SER A 4 -50.92 -6.08 -68.05
CA SER A 4 -50.51 -5.80 -66.65
C SER A 4 -49.55 -4.61 -66.58
N ALA A 5 -50.13 -3.42 -66.42
CA ALA A 5 -49.41 -2.19 -66.09
C ALA A 5 -48.87 -2.30 -64.66
N ASN A 6 -47.55 -2.23 -64.50
CA ASN A 6 -46.88 -2.22 -63.20
C ASN A 6 -47.18 -0.90 -62.47
N GLY A 7 -48.08 -0.96 -61.50
CA GLY A 7 -48.26 0.08 -60.49
C GLY A 7 -47.05 0.08 -59.55
N THR A 8 -46.19 1.08 -59.68
CA THR A 8 -45.13 1.41 -58.73
C THR A 8 -45.74 1.92 -57.42
N GLY A 9 -46.09 0.99 -56.54
CA GLY A 9 -46.43 1.27 -55.15
C GLY A 9 -45.20 1.82 -54.41
N VAL A 10 -45.16 3.14 -54.24
CA VAL A 10 -44.18 3.88 -53.44
C VAL A 10 -44.20 3.32 -52.03
N PHE A 11 -43.11 2.66 -51.61
CA PHE A 11 -42.86 2.36 -50.21
C PHE A 11 -42.75 3.69 -49.45
N THR A 12 -43.82 4.08 -48.75
CA THR A 12 -43.77 5.19 -47.80
C THR A 12 -42.82 4.77 -46.68
N GLN A 13 -41.56 5.19 -46.80
CA GLN A 13 -40.58 5.11 -45.72
C GLN A 13 -41.22 5.76 -44.48
N GLY A 14 -41.53 4.93 -43.48
CA GLY A 14 -41.88 5.41 -42.15
C GLY A 14 -40.83 6.44 -41.73
N SER A 15 -41.29 7.63 -41.41
CA SER A 15 -40.46 8.76 -41.00
C SER A 15 -39.57 8.30 -39.84
N ARG A 16 -38.31 7.99 -40.13
CA ARG A 16 -37.31 7.66 -39.11
C ARG A 16 -37.25 8.86 -38.18
N VAL A 17 -37.74 8.71 -36.95
CA VAL A 17 -37.63 9.72 -35.91
C VAL A 17 -36.14 10.06 -35.79
N ARG A 18 -35.77 11.27 -36.21
CA ARG A 18 -34.39 11.74 -36.16
C ARG A 18 -33.95 11.71 -34.70
N ARG A 19 -32.94 10.91 -34.39
CA ARG A 19 -32.34 10.81 -33.05
C ARG A 19 -31.99 12.22 -32.57
N LYS A 20 -32.69 12.70 -31.55
CA LYS A 20 -32.40 13.99 -30.94
C LYS A 20 -31.08 13.86 -30.18
N ASN A 21 -30.08 14.62 -30.63
CA ASN A 21 -28.81 14.74 -29.93
C ASN A 21 -28.93 15.92 -28.95
N TYR A 22 -28.70 15.65 -27.66
CA TYR A 22 -28.76 16.63 -26.58
C TYR A 22 -27.38 17.10 -26.11
N ALA A 23 -26.29 16.64 -26.74
CA ALA A 23 -24.94 17.07 -26.39
C ALA A 23 -24.75 18.56 -26.72
N ARG A 24 -24.47 19.36 -25.69
CA ARG A 24 -24.23 20.81 -25.80
C ARG A 24 -22.74 21.18 -25.92
N THR A 25 -21.85 20.21 -25.73
CA THR A 25 -20.39 20.41 -25.69
C THR A 25 -19.72 19.35 -26.57
N PRO A 26 -18.72 19.71 -27.41
CA PRO A 26 -17.92 18.72 -28.13
C PRO A 26 -17.21 17.81 -27.12
N ALA A 27 -17.28 16.50 -27.33
CA ALA A 27 -16.57 15.50 -26.52
C ALA A 27 -15.07 15.56 -26.89
N VAL A 28 -14.33 16.44 -26.23
CA VAL A 28 -12.88 16.63 -26.44
C VAL A 28 -12.05 15.67 -25.56
N LEU A 29 -12.67 15.03 -24.56
CA LEU A 29 -12.05 14.09 -23.63
C LEU A 29 -12.94 12.85 -23.46
N ASP A 30 -12.32 11.67 -23.44
CA ASP A 30 -13.01 10.41 -23.14
C ASP A 30 -13.61 10.49 -21.73
N LEU A 31 -14.92 10.26 -21.63
CA LEU A 31 -15.62 10.24 -20.36
C LEU A 31 -15.20 8.98 -19.59
N PRO A 32 -14.75 9.11 -18.33
CA PRO A 32 -14.40 7.96 -17.52
C PRO A 32 -15.62 7.04 -17.36
N ARG A 33 -15.39 5.75 -17.22
CA ARG A 33 -16.49 4.81 -16.97
C ARG A 33 -17.18 5.19 -15.66
N LEU A 34 -18.51 5.00 -15.58
CA LEU A 34 -19.32 5.35 -14.39
C LEU A 34 -18.82 4.70 -13.08
N THR A 35 -18.05 3.61 -13.18
CA THR A 35 -17.49 2.88 -12.04
C THR A 35 -16.03 3.22 -11.74
N GLU A 36 -15.36 3.98 -12.60
CA GLU A 36 -13.92 4.19 -12.54
C GLU A 36 -13.51 5.03 -11.33
N VAL A 37 -14.27 6.08 -11.03
CA VAL A 37 -14.05 6.89 -9.83
C VAL A 37 -14.17 6.03 -8.57
N GLN A 38 -15.20 5.18 -8.51
CA GLN A 38 -15.43 4.31 -7.35
C GLN A 38 -14.29 3.29 -7.14
N LEU A 39 -13.79 2.70 -8.23
CA LEU A 39 -12.64 1.79 -8.17
C LEU A 39 -11.38 2.51 -7.72
N ARG A 40 -11.09 3.69 -8.27
CA ARG A 40 -9.93 4.49 -7.88
C ARG A 40 -9.98 4.90 -6.41
N SER A 41 -11.14 5.31 -5.91
CA SER A 41 -11.32 5.65 -4.50
C SER A 41 -11.10 4.45 -3.58
N PHE A 42 -11.56 3.26 -3.97
CA PHE A 42 -11.34 2.05 -3.18
C PHE A 42 -9.89 1.58 -3.19
N GLU A 43 -9.21 1.65 -4.34
CA GLU A 43 -7.77 1.36 -4.41
C GLU A 43 -7.00 2.30 -3.49
N TRP A 44 -7.19 3.62 -3.60
CA TRP A 44 -6.57 4.60 -2.71
C TRP A 44 -6.86 4.33 -1.23
N PHE A 45 -8.10 3.98 -0.89
CA PHE A 45 -8.45 3.66 0.50
C PHE A 45 -7.66 2.45 1.04
N LYS A 46 -7.46 1.41 0.21
CA LYS A 46 -6.69 0.21 0.60
C LYS A 46 -5.19 0.50 0.72
N THR A 47 -4.63 1.30 -0.18
CA THR A 47 -3.18 1.49 -0.28
C THR A 47 -2.67 2.61 0.64
N GLU A 48 -3.45 3.66 0.83
CA GLU A 48 -3.09 4.84 1.63
C GLU A 48 -4.09 5.13 2.76
N GLY A 49 -5.38 5.22 2.44
CA GLY A 49 -6.38 5.76 3.37
C GLY A 49 -6.50 5.01 4.70
N LEU A 50 -6.36 3.67 4.68
CA LEU A 50 -6.37 2.86 5.90
C LEU A 50 -5.14 3.11 6.77
N ARG A 51 -3.96 3.29 6.17
CA ARG A 51 -2.72 3.61 6.90
C ARG A 51 -2.83 4.97 7.56
N GLU A 52 -3.33 5.97 6.83
CA GLU A 52 -3.52 7.33 7.35
C GLU A 52 -4.45 7.35 8.56
N LEU A 53 -5.62 6.71 8.44
CA LEU A 53 -6.60 6.63 9.54
C LEU A 53 -6.02 5.94 10.78
N LEU A 54 -5.32 4.82 10.60
CA LEU A 54 -4.71 4.09 11.70
C LEU A 54 -3.56 4.87 12.37
N THR A 55 -2.86 5.71 11.60
CA THR A 55 -1.82 6.61 12.12
C THR A 55 -2.43 7.75 12.94
N GLU A 56 -3.57 8.31 12.51
CA GLU A 56 -4.24 9.40 13.21
C GLU A 56 -4.77 8.99 14.60
N ILE A 57 -5.29 7.78 14.72
CA ILE A 57 -5.85 7.29 16.00
C ILE A 57 -4.78 6.71 16.96
N THR A 58 -3.51 6.74 16.57
CA THR A 58 -2.38 6.21 17.35
C THR A 58 -1.69 7.33 18.15
N PRO A 59 -1.35 7.13 19.43
CA PRO A 59 -1.53 5.93 20.26
C PRO A 59 -2.91 5.83 20.90
N ILE A 60 -3.41 4.59 21.06
CA ILE A 60 -4.53 4.30 21.94
C ILE A 60 -3.98 4.04 23.34
N VAL A 61 -4.29 4.94 24.28
CA VAL A 61 -3.80 4.88 25.66
C VAL A 61 -4.88 4.31 26.60
N SER A 62 -4.48 3.39 27.47
CA SER A 62 -5.33 2.85 28.55
C SER A 62 -5.76 3.92 29.56
N PHE A 63 -6.90 3.71 30.23
CA PHE A 63 -7.44 4.65 31.23
C PHE A 63 -6.43 5.00 32.35
N ASN A 64 -5.63 4.03 32.79
CA ASN A 64 -4.60 4.22 33.81
C ASN A 64 -3.22 4.61 33.24
N LYS A 65 -3.13 4.91 31.93
CA LYS A 65 -1.90 5.29 31.21
C LYS A 65 -0.73 4.32 31.36
N THR A 66 -1.00 3.05 31.66
CA THR A 66 0.04 2.03 31.86
C THR A 66 0.33 1.24 30.58
N LEU A 67 -0.62 1.24 29.64
CA LEU A 67 -0.55 0.56 28.35
C LEU A 67 -0.86 1.54 27.21
N GLU A 68 -0.13 1.39 26.10
CA GLU A 68 -0.30 2.12 24.84
C GLU A 68 -0.28 1.13 23.66
N LEU A 69 -1.18 1.29 22.69
CA LEU A 69 -1.24 0.52 21.45
C LEU A 69 -0.93 1.44 20.26
N HIS A 70 0.00 1.01 19.41
CA HIS A 70 0.33 1.66 18.15
C HIS A 70 -0.04 0.75 16.98
N PHE A 71 -0.77 1.28 16.01
CA PHE A 71 -0.99 0.61 14.74
C PHE A 71 0.16 0.94 13.76
N GLY A 72 0.60 -0.05 12.98
CA GLY A 72 1.60 0.16 11.91
C GLY A 72 3.06 -0.10 12.27
N GLY A 73 3.35 -0.74 13.41
CA GLY A 73 4.70 -0.95 13.91
C GLY A 73 5.33 0.37 14.35
N SER A 74 5.80 0.45 15.58
CA SER A 74 6.53 1.66 16.01
C SER A 74 7.90 1.67 15.35
N LYS A 75 8.20 2.73 14.58
CA LYS A 75 9.56 2.96 14.08
C LYS A 75 10.49 3.07 15.30
N LEU A 76 11.45 2.17 15.40
CA LEU A 76 12.45 2.15 16.46
C LEU A 76 13.54 3.19 16.18
N PHE A 77 14.17 3.09 15.01
CA PHE A 77 15.27 3.95 14.59
C PHE A 77 15.49 3.87 13.08
N THR A 78 16.40 4.70 12.59
CA THR A 78 16.82 4.73 11.18
C THR A 78 18.30 4.32 11.09
N LEU A 79 18.59 3.44 10.13
CA LEU A 79 19.92 2.95 9.79
C LEU A 79 20.50 3.74 8.61
N GLY A 80 21.84 3.69 8.48
CA GLY A 80 22.52 4.20 7.30
C GLY A 80 22.31 3.29 6.07
N ASN A 81 22.21 3.90 4.89
CA ASN A 81 21.97 3.17 3.64
C ASN A 81 23.11 2.22 3.23
N SER A 82 24.28 2.32 3.88
CA SER A 82 25.41 1.41 3.70
C SER A 82 25.06 -0.05 4.00
N PHE A 83 24.02 -0.31 4.80
CA PHE A 83 23.62 -1.67 5.20
C PHE A 83 22.74 -2.39 4.16
N ILE A 84 22.25 -1.70 3.11
CA ILE A 84 21.36 -2.32 2.11
C ILE A 84 22.02 -3.54 1.46
N GLY A 85 23.27 -3.40 1.02
CA GLY A 85 23.98 -4.49 0.33
C GLY A 85 24.22 -5.73 1.19
N GLU A 86 24.45 -5.56 2.50
CA GLU A 86 24.60 -6.71 3.40
C GLU A 86 23.25 -7.36 3.72
N LEU A 87 22.20 -6.56 3.91
CA LEU A 87 20.84 -7.05 4.14
C LEU A 87 20.32 -7.84 2.93
N ASP A 88 20.58 -7.35 1.71
CA ASP A 88 20.30 -8.07 0.47
C ASP A 88 21.03 -9.42 0.37
N SER A 89 22.24 -9.48 0.91
CA SER A 89 23.00 -10.74 0.99
C SER A 89 22.56 -11.65 2.15
N GLY A 90 21.58 -11.24 2.95
CA GLY A 90 21.11 -11.96 4.13
C GLY A 90 22.12 -12.01 5.27
N LYS A 91 23.09 -11.09 5.30
CA LYS A 91 24.16 -11.07 6.29
C LYS A 91 23.88 -10.04 7.39
N LEU A 92 24.33 -10.38 8.60
CA LEU A 92 24.29 -9.52 9.76
C LEU A 92 25.74 -9.10 10.09
N SER A 93 26.14 -7.88 9.73
CA SER A 93 27.51 -7.44 10.03
C SER A 93 27.67 -7.05 11.51
N PRO A 94 28.90 -7.10 12.08
CA PRO A 94 29.14 -6.60 13.42
C PRO A 94 28.76 -5.12 13.58
N ALA A 95 28.90 -4.31 12.53
CA ALA A 95 28.53 -2.90 12.55
C ALA A 95 27.01 -2.72 12.69
N LEU A 96 26.21 -3.51 11.96
CA LEU A 96 24.76 -3.50 12.10
C LEU A 96 24.31 -3.96 13.48
N VAL A 97 24.93 -5.02 14.03
CA VAL A 97 24.65 -5.49 15.40
C VAL A 97 24.95 -4.40 16.43
N GLU A 98 26.06 -3.70 16.30
CA GLU A 98 26.41 -2.60 17.21
C GLU A 98 25.46 -1.40 17.07
N GLU A 99 24.95 -1.08 15.86
CA GLU A 99 23.89 -0.07 15.71
C GLU A 99 22.61 -0.48 16.43
N PHE A 100 22.16 -1.73 16.26
CA PHE A 100 21.00 -2.26 16.99
C PHE A 100 21.17 -2.17 18.51
N LYS A 101 22.36 -2.54 19.01
CA LYS A 101 22.72 -2.45 20.43
C LYS A 101 22.77 -1.00 20.94
N LYS A 102 23.33 -0.07 20.16
CA LYS A 102 23.38 1.36 20.48
C LYS A 102 21.98 1.97 20.61
N GLN A 103 21.03 1.48 19.83
CA GLN A 103 19.62 1.86 19.89
C GLN A 103 18.81 1.08 20.93
N GLY A 104 19.48 0.34 21.83
CA GLY A 104 18.85 -0.39 22.93
C GLY A 104 18.21 -1.73 22.55
N THR A 105 18.47 -2.23 21.34
CA THR A 105 17.88 -3.43 20.75
C THR A 105 18.97 -4.47 20.46
N ALA A 106 19.56 -5.07 21.50
CA ALA A 106 20.67 -6.00 21.30
C ALA A 106 20.22 -7.31 20.62
N LEU A 107 20.78 -7.60 19.45
CA LEU A 107 20.55 -8.86 18.72
C LEU A 107 21.39 -10.00 19.31
N THR A 108 20.83 -11.20 19.38
CA THR A 108 21.56 -12.39 19.82
C THR A 108 22.38 -13.02 18.70
N SER A 109 23.23 -13.99 19.04
CA SER A 109 23.99 -14.78 18.07
C SER A 109 23.12 -15.63 17.13
N GLN A 110 21.83 -15.80 17.44
CA GLN A 110 20.87 -16.55 16.63
C GLN A 110 20.11 -15.66 15.64
N ALA A 111 20.31 -14.34 15.70
CA ALA A 111 19.67 -13.39 14.80
C ALA A 111 20.04 -13.69 13.34
N ARG A 112 19.04 -13.64 12.47
CA ARG A 112 19.19 -13.91 11.04
C ARG A 112 18.39 -12.91 10.21
N VAL A 113 18.96 -12.53 9.08
CA VAL A 113 18.27 -11.69 8.09
C VAL A 113 17.50 -12.59 7.12
N ARG A 114 16.26 -12.20 6.80
CA ARG A 114 15.48 -12.74 5.68
C ARG A 114 15.18 -11.60 4.73
N VAL A 115 15.45 -11.82 3.45
CA VAL A 115 15.13 -10.86 2.39
C VAL A 115 13.69 -11.09 1.98
N GLU A 116 12.86 -10.05 2.06
CA GLU A 116 11.48 -10.07 1.55
C GLU A 116 11.45 -9.45 0.15
N ILE A 117 12.02 -8.24 0.02
CA ILE A 117 12.18 -7.52 -1.24
C ILE A 117 13.59 -6.93 -1.30
N THR A 118 14.40 -7.42 -2.23
CA THR A 118 15.77 -6.93 -2.44
C THR A 118 15.78 -5.41 -2.69
N GLY A 119 16.66 -4.71 -1.97
CA GLY A 119 16.81 -3.26 -2.02
C GLY A 119 15.70 -2.47 -1.33
N ALA A 120 14.70 -3.12 -0.72
CA ALA A 120 13.54 -2.44 -0.16
C ALA A 120 13.06 -2.95 1.19
N GLN A 121 12.99 -4.27 1.42
CA GLN A 121 12.35 -4.86 2.60
C GLN A 121 13.05 -6.12 3.11
N TRP A 122 13.29 -6.16 4.41
CA TRP A 122 13.96 -7.27 5.09
C TRP A 122 13.37 -7.51 6.47
N TRP A 123 13.48 -8.74 6.93
CA TRP A 123 13.21 -9.13 8.31
C TRP A 123 14.50 -9.50 9.03
N ILE A 124 14.71 -8.98 10.24
CA ILE A 124 15.64 -9.57 11.19
C ILE A 124 14.82 -10.39 12.18
N VAL A 125 15.04 -11.70 12.18
CA VAL A 125 14.38 -12.62 13.09
C VAL A 125 15.39 -13.05 14.15
N ASP A 126 15.07 -12.78 15.41
CA ASP A 126 15.87 -13.15 16.55
C ASP A 126 14.99 -13.85 17.60
N VAL A 127 15.58 -14.44 18.63
CA VAL A 127 14.84 -15.08 19.73
C VAL A 127 14.02 -14.09 20.55
N GLY A 128 14.48 -12.84 20.62
CA GLY A 128 13.81 -11.77 21.38
C GLY A 128 12.68 -11.05 20.62
N GLY A 129 12.53 -11.30 19.32
CA GLY A 129 11.54 -10.60 18.50
C GLY A 129 11.87 -10.60 17.02
N GLN A 130 10.99 -9.95 16.25
CA GLN A 130 11.16 -9.77 14.81
C GLN A 130 11.17 -8.28 14.49
N TYR A 131 12.12 -7.88 13.67
CA TYR A 131 12.29 -6.51 13.23
C TYR A 131 12.06 -6.43 11.73
N TRP A 132 11.14 -5.56 11.34
CA TRP A 132 10.93 -5.22 9.95
C TRP A 132 11.83 -4.06 9.59
N ILE A 133 12.47 -4.15 8.43
CA ILE A 133 13.31 -3.09 7.89
C ILE A 133 12.80 -2.75 6.51
N GLU A 134 12.52 -1.47 6.27
CA GLU A 134 12.13 -0.98 4.95
C GLU A 134 12.87 0.29 4.55
N VAL A 135 13.07 0.47 3.26
CA VAL A 135 13.51 1.74 2.69
C VAL A 135 12.30 2.65 2.54
N ASP A 136 12.34 3.78 3.23
CA ASP A 136 11.36 4.84 3.12
C ASP A 136 11.30 5.40 1.70
N ALA A 137 10.11 5.46 1.11
CA ALA A 137 9.94 5.84 -0.29
C ALA A 137 10.35 7.30 -0.58
N GLU A 138 10.23 8.19 0.42
CA GLU A 138 10.47 9.62 0.24
C GLU A 138 11.91 10.00 0.61
N SER A 139 12.32 9.66 1.82
CA SER A 139 13.62 10.01 2.38
C SER A 139 14.75 9.06 1.97
N ARG A 140 14.41 7.89 1.40
CA ARG A 140 15.34 6.78 1.15
C ARG A 140 16.09 6.34 2.40
N ALA A 141 15.54 6.61 3.57
CA ALA A 141 16.08 6.20 4.85
C ALA A 141 15.75 4.73 5.11
N LEU A 142 16.67 3.99 5.72
CA LEU A 142 16.43 2.61 6.10
C LEU A 142 15.78 2.57 7.49
N ASN A 143 14.46 2.41 7.57
CA ASN A 143 13.71 2.46 8.82
C ASN A 143 13.52 1.07 9.42
N VAL A 144 13.72 0.94 10.73
CA VAL A 144 13.56 -0.30 11.49
C VAL A 144 12.33 -0.20 12.37
N TYR A 145 11.50 -1.24 12.36
CA TYR A 145 10.26 -1.35 13.10
C TYR A 145 10.28 -2.64 13.93
N CYS A 146 9.68 -2.61 15.12
CA CYS A 146 9.40 -3.81 15.90
C CYS A 146 8.02 -4.34 15.54
N ASP A 147 7.92 -5.64 15.25
CA ASP A 147 6.60 -6.28 15.18
C ASP A 147 6.18 -6.69 16.60
N PHE A 148 5.13 -6.04 17.12
CA PHE A 148 4.60 -6.34 18.45
C PHE A 148 3.88 -7.69 18.41
N TYR A 149 4.60 -8.77 18.73
CA TYR A 149 3.95 -9.94 19.31
C TYR A 149 3.36 -9.52 20.66
N PHE A 150 2.03 -9.53 20.74
CA PHE A 150 1.26 -9.38 21.97
C PHE A 150 1.85 -10.30 23.06
N GLY A 151 2.23 -9.72 24.21
CA GLY A 151 2.49 -10.50 25.43
C GLY A 151 3.95 -10.75 25.79
N GLN A 152 4.76 -9.71 25.94
CA GLN A 152 5.87 -9.77 26.89
C GLN A 152 5.53 -8.89 28.11
N PRO A 153 5.35 -9.47 29.31
CA PRO A 153 5.34 -8.69 30.52
C PRO A 153 6.74 -8.07 30.67
N LYS A 154 6.81 -6.74 30.77
CA LYS A 154 8.00 -6.11 31.34
C LYS A 154 8.15 -6.68 32.76
N TYR A 155 9.19 -7.47 32.99
CA TYR A 155 9.63 -7.89 34.32
C TYR A 155 10.94 -7.19 34.67
N PRO A 156 11.26 -6.99 35.96
CA PRO A 156 10.38 -6.92 37.13
C PRO A 156 9.95 -5.48 37.47
#